data_AF-A0A3M1K3F2-F1
#
_entry.id   AF-A0A3M1K3F2-F1
#
_cell.length_a   1.000
_cell.length_b   1.000
_cell.length_c   1.000
_cell.angle_alpha   90.00
_cell.angle_beta   90.00
_cell.angle_gamma   90.00
#
_symmetry.space_group_name_H-M   'P 1'
#
loop_
_entity.id
_entity.type
_entity.pdbx_description
1 polymer ?
#
loop_
_entity_poly.entity_id
_entity_poly.type
_entity_poly.pdbx_seq_one_letter_code
_entity_poly.pdbx_strand_id
1 'polypeptide(L)'
;MKARTVATVLTCLLLAGNVYAGRHFTPDFHDAPGLATATTGQDRPILLLFTAPWCTACEGVKRNILADSSAETVLRQFTTVEINIEQSAAEESLAETWNVSALPTLVVLHPDGASSRYDGRLERKPLLRWLESQAIVKGPR
;
A
#
# COMPACT_ATOMS: atom_id res chain seq x y z
N MET A 1 41.92 38.80 46.56
CA MET A 1 42.35 39.44 45.30
C MET A 1 41.97 38.53 44.14
N LYS A 2 41.13 39.02 43.21
CA LYS A 2 40.86 38.58 41.80
C LYS A 2 40.52 37.08 41.55
N ALA A 3 39.62 36.67 40.66
CA ALA A 3 38.55 37.25 39.86
C ALA A 3 37.77 36.07 39.24
N ARG A 4 36.48 36.27 38.94
CA ARG A 4 35.58 35.37 38.18
C ARG A 4 35.96 35.31 36.69
N THR A 5 35.49 34.29 35.93
CA THR A 5 35.00 34.26 34.50
C THR A 5 35.11 32.80 33.96
N VAL A 6 34.04 32.01 33.83
CA VAL A 6 33.10 31.80 32.70
C VAL A 6 33.70 31.19 31.41
N ALA A 7 33.22 29.98 31.10
CA ALA A 7 32.96 29.30 29.82
C ALA A 7 33.89 29.50 28.59
N THR A 8 34.35 28.38 28.03
CA THR A 8 34.46 28.23 26.56
C THR A 8 34.16 26.78 26.16
N VAL A 9 33.11 26.65 25.36
CA VAL A 9 32.66 25.48 24.61
C VAL A 9 33.65 25.21 23.48
N LEU A 10 34.27 24.03 23.39
CA LEU A 10 34.64 23.42 22.10
C LEU A 10 35.22 22.01 22.30
N THR A 11 34.37 20.97 22.29
CA THR A 11 34.79 19.70 21.69
C THR A 11 33.70 19.28 20.74
N CYS A 12 33.98 19.56 19.46
CA CYS A 12 33.19 19.22 18.31
C CYS A 12 32.82 17.74 18.28
N LEU A 13 31.58 17.50 17.85
CA LEU A 13 31.16 16.47 16.91
C LEU A 13 32.27 15.52 16.48
N LEU A 14 32.10 14.22 16.69
CA LEU A 14 32.46 13.16 15.74
C LEU A 14 32.04 11.77 16.28
N LEU A 15 30.74 11.57 16.56
CA LEU A 15 30.14 10.22 16.59
C LEU A 15 28.66 10.28 16.15
N ALA A 16 28.36 11.02 15.08
CA ALA A 16 27.15 10.78 14.28
C ALA A 16 27.52 9.79 13.16
N GLY A 17 28.05 8.63 13.56
CA GLY A 17 28.38 7.54 12.66
C GLY A 17 27.15 6.65 12.45
N ASN A 18 26.36 6.96 11.43
CA ASN A 18 25.47 6.03 10.72
C ASN A 18 24.66 5.03 11.55
N VAL A 19 23.59 5.50 12.18
CA VAL A 19 22.37 4.69 12.32
C VAL A 19 21.54 4.86 11.03
N TYR A 20 22.07 4.33 9.94
CA TYR A 20 21.29 3.99 8.75
C TYR A 20 21.64 2.55 8.37
N ALA A 21 21.56 1.67 9.37
CA ALA A 21 21.34 0.26 9.09
C ALA A 21 19.93 0.18 8.50
N GLY A 22 19.86 -0.13 7.20
CA GLY A 22 18.63 -0.20 6.44
C GLY A 22 17.58 -1.04 7.16
N ARG A 23 16.54 -0.36 7.64
CA ARG A 23 15.23 -1.01 7.75
C ARG A 23 14.79 -1.25 6.33
N HIS A 24 14.96 -2.48 5.85
CA HIS A 24 14.04 -3.01 4.86
C HIS A 24 12.67 -2.99 5.52
N PHE A 25 11.93 -1.89 5.35
CA PHE A 25 10.53 -1.82 5.70
C PHE A 25 9.81 -2.59 4.59
N THR A 26 9.78 -3.92 4.72
CA THR A 26 8.72 -4.71 4.10
C THR A 26 7.52 -4.50 5.01
N PRO A 27 6.54 -3.68 4.60
CA PRO A 27 5.36 -3.50 5.43
C PRO A 27 4.72 -4.88 5.55
N ASP A 28 4.50 -5.31 6.78
CA ASP A 28 3.74 -6.52 7.03
C ASP A 28 2.29 -6.23 6.63
N PHE A 29 1.85 -6.83 5.52
CA PHE A 29 0.52 -6.62 4.96
C PHE A 29 -0.47 -7.71 5.41
N HIS A 30 -0.08 -8.56 6.37
CA HIS A 30 -0.86 -9.72 6.78
C HIS A 30 -2.06 -9.36 7.68
N ASP A 31 -2.17 -8.11 8.14
CA ASP A 31 -3.32 -7.61 8.90
C ASP A 31 -3.77 -6.19 8.47
N ALA A 32 -5.02 -5.83 8.82
CA ALA A 32 -5.60 -4.54 8.43
C ALA A 32 -4.89 -3.34 9.10
N PRO A 33 -4.48 -3.41 10.39
CA PRO A 33 -3.64 -2.39 11.00
C PRO A 33 -2.26 -2.24 10.34
N GLY A 34 -1.62 -3.35 9.94
CA GLY A 34 -0.36 -3.37 9.20
C GLY A 34 -0.50 -2.72 7.82
N LEU A 35 -1.60 -2.99 7.10
CA LEU A 35 -1.94 -2.30 5.86
C LEU A 35 -2.15 -0.78 6.03
N ALA A 36 -2.87 -0.36 7.08
CA ALA A 36 -3.12 1.06 7.36
C ALA A 36 -1.86 1.81 7.85
N THR A 37 -1.01 1.14 8.62
CA THR A 37 0.29 1.72 8.99
C THR A 37 1.26 1.70 7.82
N ALA A 38 1.19 0.70 6.94
CA ALA A 38 1.97 0.64 5.72
C ALA A 38 1.62 1.78 4.76
N THR A 39 0.37 2.25 4.72
CA THR A 39 -0.03 3.40 3.90
C THR A 39 0.34 4.74 4.51
N THR A 40 0.52 4.81 5.83
CA THR A 40 0.96 6.02 6.54
C THR A 40 2.42 6.34 6.14
N GLY A 41 2.59 7.27 5.20
CA GLY A 41 3.90 7.63 4.62
C GLY A 41 4.13 7.14 3.20
N GLN A 42 3.15 6.49 2.57
CA GLN A 42 3.18 6.18 1.13
C GLN A 42 2.56 7.32 0.34
N ASP A 43 3.23 7.70 -0.76
CA ASP A 43 2.75 8.70 -1.71
C ASP A 43 1.68 8.16 -2.68
N ARG A 44 1.32 6.88 -2.56
CA ARG A 44 0.46 6.15 -3.50
C ARG A 44 -0.58 5.30 -2.76
N PRO A 45 -1.82 5.24 -3.26
CA PRO A 45 -2.82 4.30 -2.76
C PRO A 45 -2.40 2.85 -3.01
N ILE A 46 -2.93 1.94 -2.20
CA ILE A 46 -2.75 0.49 -2.36
C ILE A 46 -3.97 -0.09 -3.05
N LEU A 47 -3.76 -0.82 -4.14
CA LEU A 47 -4.78 -1.67 -4.75
C LEU A 47 -4.66 -3.09 -4.17
N LEU A 48 -5.61 -3.46 -3.34
CA LEU A 48 -5.78 -4.80 -2.80
C LEU A 48 -6.62 -5.65 -3.75
N LEU A 49 -6.13 -6.84 -4.08
CA LEU A 49 -6.88 -7.87 -4.78
C LEU A 49 -6.98 -9.11 -3.88
N PHE A 50 -8.15 -9.33 -3.29
CA PHE A 50 -8.45 -10.58 -2.60
C PHE A 50 -8.72 -11.67 -3.63
N THR A 51 -8.07 -12.82 -3.47
CA THR A 51 -8.06 -13.94 -4.43
C THR A 51 -7.96 -15.29 -3.71
N ALA A 52 -8.10 -16.38 -4.47
CA ALA A 52 -7.84 -17.75 -4.03
C ALA A 52 -7.35 -18.60 -5.21
N PRO A 53 -6.67 -19.75 -4.99
CA PRO A 53 -6.12 -20.58 -6.07
C PRO A 53 -7.18 -21.18 -7.00
N TRP A 54 -8.37 -21.45 -6.49
CA TRP A 54 -9.50 -21.97 -7.26
C TRP A 54 -10.29 -20.88 -8.02
N CYS A 55 -9.95 -19.60 -7.84
CA CYS A 55 -10.71 -18.49 -8.38
C CYS A 55 -10.37 -18.18 -9.84
N THR A 56 -11.05 -18.86 -10.76
CA THR A 56 -10.89 -18.64 -12.22
C THR A 56 -11.23 -17.19 -12.64
N ALA A 57 -12.20 -16.56 -11.98
CA ALA A 57 -12.55 -15.16 -12.25
C ALA A 57 -11.42 -14.19 -11.86
N CYS A 58 -10.72 -14.44 -10.75
CA CYS A 58 -9.57 -13.67 -10.29
C CYS A 58 -8.44 -13.70 -11.33
N GLU A 59 -8.15 -14.90 -11.83
CA GLU A 59 -7.20 -15.11 -12.92
C GLU A 59 -7.58 -14.35 -14.20
N GLY A 60 -8.87 -14.29 -14.53
CA GLY A 60 -9.39 -13.49 -15.63
C GLY A 60 -9.13 -12.00 -15.46
N VAL A 61 -9.36 -11.45 -14.26
CA VAL A 61 -9.06 -10.04 -13.94
C VAL A 61 -7.56 -9.77 -14.07
N LYS A 62 -6.71 -10.62 -13.49
CA LYS A 62 -5.26 -10.46 -13.52
C LYS A 62 -4.72 -10.47 -14.95
N ARG A 63 -5.06 -11.48 -15.75
CA ARG A 63 -4.51 -11.65 -17.10
C ARG A 63 -5.11 -10.71 -18.14
N ASN A 64 -6.42 -10.47 -18.08
CA ASN A 64 -7.13 -9.77 -19.16
C ASN A 64 -7.36 -8.28 -18.89
N ILE A 65 -7.15 -7.84 -17.65
CA ILE A 65 -7.36 -6.44 -17.26
C ILE A 65 -6.08 -5.86 -16.67
N LEU A 66 -5.56 -6.43 -15.59
CA LEU A 66 -4.43 -5.83 -14.86
C LEU A 66 -3.09 -5.97 -15.60
N ALA A 67 -2.90 -7.06 -16.35
CA ALA A 67 -1.72 -7.28 -17.19
C ALA A 67 -1.83 -6.65 -18.60
N ASP A 68 -2.95 -6.02 -18.94
CA ASP A 68 -3.13 -5.34 -20.23
C ASP A 68 -2.30 -4.05 -20.27
N SER A 69 -1.67 -3.74 -21.40
CA SER A 69 -0.83 -2.54 -21.53
C SER A 69 -1.59 -1.23 -21.29
N SER A 70 -2.90 -1.20 -21.52
CA SER A 70 -3.75 -0.05 -21.19
C SER A 70 -3.87 0.19 -19.67
N ALA A 71 -3.62 -0.81 -18.84
CA ALA A 71 -3.65 -0.70 -17.39
C ALA A 71 -2.34 -0.18 -16.79
N GLU A 72 -1.22 -0.30 -17.50
CA GLU A 72 0.11 0.04 -16.96
C GLU A 72 0.18 1.47 -16.40
N THR A 73 -0.38 2.43 -17.12
CA THR A 73 -0.29 3.84 -16.72
C THR A 73 -1.03 4.13 -15.44
N VAL A 74 -2.25 3.61 -15.29
CA VAL A 74 -3.03 3.79 -14.08
C VAL A 74 -2.43 2.96 -12.93
N LEU A 75 -2.01 1.71 -13.18
CA LEU A 75 -1.47 0.83 -12.13
C LEU A 75 -0.14 1.32 -11.54
N ARG A 76 0.69 2.07 -12.29
CA ARG A 76 1.88 2.72 -11.73
C ARG A 76 1.57 3.71 -10.60
N GLN A 77 0.34 4.22 -10.53
CA GLN A 77 -0.12 5.11 -9.47
C GLN A 77 -0.45 4.37 -8.18
N PHE A 78 -0.50 3.03 -8.20
CA PHE A 78 -0.83 2.20 -7.06
C PHE A 78 0.37 1.35 -6.63
N THR A 79 0.36 0.95 -5.37
CA THR A 79 1.06 -0.26 -4.92
C THR A 79 0.05 -1.40 -4.98
N THR A 80 0.29 -2.43 -5.78
CA THR A 80 -0.64 -3.57 -5.92
C THR A 80 -0.27 -4.70 -4.96
N VAL A 81 -1.24 -5.20 -4.20
CA VAL A 81 -1.05 -6.33 -3.28
C VAL A 81 -2.13 -7.38 -3.55
N GLU A 82 -1.70 -8.62 -3.80
CA GLU A 82 -2.60 -9.76 -3.87
C GLU A 82 -2.67 -10.45 -2.51
N ILE A 83 -3.89 -10.72 -2.06
CA ILE A 83 -4.16 -11.40 -0.78
C ILE A 83 -4.86 -12.71 -1.12
N ASN A 84 -4.14 -13.83 -0.98
CA ASN A 84 -4.74 -15.15 -1.07
C ASN A 84 -5.41 -15.49 0.27
N ILE A 85 -6.74 -15.52 0.30
CA ILE A 85 -7.51 -15.72 1.54
C ILE A 85 -7.33 -17.11 2.16
N GLU A 86 -6.77 -18.06 1.42
CA GLU A 86 -6.48 -19.42 1.91
C GLU A 86 -4.99 -19.65 2.21
N GLN A 87 -4.16 -18.59 2.13
CA GLN A 87 -2.72 -18.73 2.30
C GLN A 87 -2.34 -19.04 3.75
N SER A 88 -2.98 -18.38 4.71
CA SER A 88 -2.83 -18.62 6.14
C SER A 88 -4.03 -18.07 6.91
N ALA A 89 -4.10 -18.39 8.21
CA ALA A 89 -5.11 -17.84 9.11
C ALA A 89 -5.07 -16.30 9.20
N ALA A 90 -3.91 -15.68 8.94
CA ALA A 90 -3.78 -14.23 8.93
C ALA A 90 -4.52 -13.61 7.73
N GLU A 91 -4.29 -14.12 6.51
CA GLU A 91 -5.01 -13.65 5.31
C GLU A 91 -6.50 -13.96 5.35
N GLU A 92 -6.89 -15.09 5.96
CA GLU A 92 -8.30 -15.42 6.20
C GLU A 92 -8.94 -14.38 7.14
N SER A 93 -8.33 -14.11 8.30
CA SER A 93 -8.79 -13.10 9.26
C SER A 93 -8.81 -11.69 8.66
N LEU A 94 -7.86 -11.40 7.77
CA LEU A 94 -7.82 -10.15 7.03
C LEU A 94 -9.02 -10.02 6.09
N ALA A 95 -9.33 -11.07 5.32
CA ALA A 95 -10.51 -11.09 4.46
C ALA A 95 -11.81 -10.86 5.24
N GLU A 96 -11.92 -11.46 6.43
CA GLU A 96 -13.04 -11.24 7.36
C GLU A 96 -13.12 -9.79 7.84
N THR A 97 -11.98 -9.21 8.25
CA THR A 97 -11.89 -7.81 8.73
C THR A 97 -12.34 -6.84 7.65
N TRP A 98 -11.99 -7.12 6.40
CA TRP A 98 -12.44 -6.34 5.25
C TRP A 98 -13.84 -6.74 4.78
N ASN A 99 -14.52 -7.69 5.43
CA ASN A 99 -15.85 -8.19 5.05
C ASN A 99 -15.90 -8.64 3.58
N VAL A 100 -14.91 -9.44 3.17
CA VAL A 100 -14.81 -10.05 1.85
C VAL A 100 -15.67 -11.30 1.81
N SER A 101 -16.77 -11.26 1.07
CA SER A 101 -17.73 -12.37 0.96
C SER A 101 -17.75 -13.04 -0.42
N ALA A 102 -17.03 -12.48 -1.40
CA ALA A 102 -16.95 -13.00 -2.75
C ALA A 102 -15.59 -12.66 -3.39
N LEU A 103 -15.18 -13.47 -4.36
CA LEU A 103 -13.93 -13.28 -5.09
C LEU A 103 -14.18 -13.10 -6.60
N PRO A 104 -13.35 -12.30 -7.29
CA PRO A 104 -12.36 -11.40 -6.73
C PRO A 104 -13.02 -10.21 -6.01
N THR A 105 -12.38 -9.71 -4.95
CA THR A 105 -12.72 -8.41 -4.35
C THR A 105 -11.55 -7.46 -4.54
N LEU A 106 -11.83 -6.29 -5.15
CA LEU A 106 -10.84 -5.23 -5.31
C LEU A 106 -11.16 -4.08 -4.36
N VAL A 107 -10.13 -3.61 -3.66
CA VAL A 107 -10.24 -2.48 -2.74
C VAL A 107 -9.07 -1.55 -2.97
N VAL A 108 -9.33 -0.24 -3.06
CA VAL A 108 -8.28 0.77 -2.95
C VAL A 108 -8.26 1.28 -1.51
N LEU A 109 -7.07 1.26 -0.89
CA LEU A 109 -6.79 1.89 0.39
C LEU A 109 -5.89 3.11 0.16
N HIS A 110 -6.34 4.28 0.63
CA HIS A 110 -5.63 5.55 0.49
C HIS A 110 -4.68 5.81 1.66
N PRO A 111 -3.66 6.67 1.49
CA PRO A 111 -2.73 7.05 2.56
C PRO A 111 -3.37 7.70 3.79
N ASP A 112 -4.55 8.30 3.62
CA ASP A 112 -5.34 8.88 4.71
C ASP A 112 -6.20 7.85 5.47
N GLY A 113 -6.12 6.57 5.08
CA GLY A 113 -6.89 5.48 5.66
C GLY A 113 -8.28 5.28 5.05
N ALA A 114 -8.73 6.15 4.13
CA ALA A 114 -9.99 5.95 3.41
C ALA A 114 -9.88 4.74 2.47
N SER A 115 -10.97 3.98 2.33
CA SER A 115 -11.01 2.86 1.39
C SER A 115 -12.23 2.88 0.48
N SER A 116 -12.08 2.30 -0.69
CA SER A 116 -13.14 2.18 -1.70
C SER A 116 -13.13 0.77 -2.29
N ARG A 117 -14.26 0.08 -2.22
CA ARG A 117 -14.46 -1.23 -2.86
C ARG A 117 -14.97 -1.05 -4.29
N TYR A 118 -14.52 -1.90 -5.19
CA TYR A 118 -15.07 -1.95 -6.54
C TYR A 118 -16.34 -2.80 -6.59
N ASP A 119 -17.47 -2.16 -6.85
CA ASP A 119 -18.78 -2.84 -6.98
C ASP A 119 -19.27 -2.91 -8.45
N GLY A 120 -18.40 -2.56 -9.41
CA GLY A 120 -18.71 -2.55 -10.83
C GLY A 120 -18.53 -3.92 -11.51
N ARG A 121 -18.86 -3.98 -12.80
CA ARG A 121 -18.64 -5.17 -13.62
C ARG A 121 -17.14 -5.42 -13.80
N LEU A 122 -16.69 -6.65 -13.63
CA LEU A 122 -15.31 -7.08 -13.85
C LEU A 122 -14.95 -7.11 -15.34
N GLU A 123 -14.90 -5.93 -15.94
CA GLU A 123 -14.59 -5.67 -17.33
C GLU A 123 -13.49 -4.61 -17.40
N ARG A 124 -12.65 -4.68 -18.43
CA ARG A 124 -11.46 -3.82 -18.56
C ARG A 124 -11.80 -2.33 -18.48
N LYS A 125 -12.67 -1.82 -19.35
CA LYS A 125 -12.99 -0.37 -19.38
C LYS A 125 -13.60 0.14 -18.06
N PRO A 126 -14.63 -0.50 -17.48
CA PRO A 126 -15.18 -0.07 -16.20
C PRO A 126 -14.18 -0.12 -15.05
N LEU A 127 -13.35 -1.17 -14.96
CA LEU A 127 -12.39 -1.30 -13.86
C LEU A 127 -11.27 -0.26 -13.97
N LEU A 128 -10.71 -0.06 -15.17
CA LEU A 128 -9.65 0.93 -15.36
C LEU A 128 -10.13 2.35 -15.09
N ARG A 129 -11.35 2.72 -15.54
CA ARG A 129 -11.92 4.04 -15.21
C ARG A 129 -12.12 4.25 -13.71
N TRP A 130 -12.52 3.20 -13.00
CA TRP A 130 -12.63 3.28 -11.55
C TRP A 130 -11.26 3.45 -10.90
N LEU A 131 -10.24 2.68 -11.32
CA LEU A 131 -8.87 2.87 -10.84
C LEU A 131 -8.35 4.29 -11.12
N GLU A 132 -8.63 4.85 -12.29
CA GLU A 132 -8.27 6.24 -12.62
C GLU A 132 -8.94 7.23 -11.66
N SER A 133 -10.20 7.01 -11.27
CA SER A 133 -10.89 7.87 -10.30
C SER A 133 -10.37 7.71 -8.87
N GLN A 134 -9.67 6.61 -8.57
CA GLN A 134 -9.04 6.35 -7.28
C GLN A 134 -7.58 6.82 -7.22
N ALA A 135 -6.99 7.19 -8.35
CA ALA A 135 -5.60 7.62 -8.36
C ALA A 135 -5.45 8.99 -7.70
N ILE A 136 -4.42 9.16 -6.86
CA ILE A 136 -4.06 10.47 -6.34
C ILE A 136 -3.54 11.31 -7.51
N VAL A 137 -4.33 12.29 -7.97
CA VAL A 137 -3.90 13.27 -8.95
C VAL A 137 -2.87 14.18 -8.28
N LYS A 138 -1.57 13.89 -8.48
CA LYS A 138 -0.52 14.87 -8.16
C LYS A 138 -0.73 16.06 -9.11
N GLY A 139 -1.20 17.19 -8.57
CA GLY A 139 -1.26 18.47 -9.31
C GLY A 139 0.12 18.85 -9.86
N PRO A 140 0.20 19.79 -10.82
CA PRO A 140 1.45 20.12 -11.49
C PRO A 140 2.48 20.63 -10.45
N ARG A 141 3.63 19.95 -10.40
CA ARG A 141 4.82 20.43 -9.70
C ARG A 141 5.49 21.52 -10.52
#